data_AF-A0A1D2TK31-F1
#
_entry.id   AF-A0A1D2TK31-F1
#
_cell.length_a   1.000
_cell.length_b   1.000
_cell.length_c   1.000
_cell.angle_alpha   90.00
_cell.angle_beta   90.00
_cell.angle_gamma   90.00
#
_symmetry.space_group_name_H-M   'P 1'
#
loop_
_entity.id
_entity.type
_entity.pdbx_description
1 polymer ?
#
loop_
_entity_poly.entity_id
_entity_poly.type
_entity_poly.pdbx_seq_one_letter_code
_entity_poly.pdbx_strand_id
1 'polypeptide(L)'
;MKPDNWHVFFTIIQQSLGGLILLGASIYYLIRKKNISGALMVLGLAVSQGFFMLSQVTMFDASPSFGSHIAKMKTYSSITYFSNFLFVAGFVMLIINITKKDKYPYELTDNTKTDNSE
;
A
#
# COMPACT_ATOMS: atom_id res chain seq x y z
N MET A 1 -7.00 8.92 -32.27
CA MET A 1 -6.99 9.49 -30.90
C MET A 1 -6.59 10.95 -31.01
N LYS A 2 -7.37 11.89 -30.46
CA LYS A 2 -7.07 13.33 -30.53
C LYS A 2 -5.83 13.67 -29.67
N PRO A 3 -4.98 14.61 -30.09
CA PRO A 3 -3.74 14.98 -29.39
C PRO A 3 -3.94 15.46 -27.94
N ASP A 4 -5.13 15.92 -27.56
CA ASP A 4 -5.42 16.42 -26.20
C ASP A 4 -5.41 15.32 -25.11
N ASN A 5 -5.65 14.06 -25.49
CA ASN A 5 -5.74 12.96 -24.51
C ASN A 5 -4.37 12.49 -24.00
N TRP A 6 -3.27 12.83 -24.70
CA TRP A 6 -1.92 12.44 -24.28
C TRP A 6 -1.45 13.20 -23.04
N HIS A 7 -1.79 14.49 -22.93
CA HIS A 7 -1.45 15.29 -21.75
C HIS A 7 -2.20 14.80 -20.50
N VAL A 8 -3.47 14.43 -20.64
CA VAL A 8 -4.27 13.86 -19.52
C VAL A 8 -3.65 12.53 -19.06
N PHE A 9 -3.30 11.65 -19.99
CA PHE A 9 -2.67 10.36 -19.68
C PHE A 9 -1.31 10.53 -18.97
N PHE A 10 -0.43 11.40 -19.47
CA PHE A 10 0.86 11.68 -18.83
C PHE A 10 0.70 12.28 -17.43
N THR A 11 -0.26 13.19 -17.26
CA THR A 11 -0.56 13.80 -15.95
C THR A 11 -1.05 12.74 -14.96
N ILE A 12 -1.92 11.84 -15.37
CA ILE A 12 -2.41 10.72 -14.54
C ILE A 12 -1.26 9.80 -14.14
N ILE A 13 -0.38 9.41 -15.09
CA ILE A 13 0.78 8.56 -14.79
C ILE A 13 1.75 9.25 -13.83
N GLN A 14 2.05 10.53 -14.06
CA GLN A 14 3.00 11.27 -13.22
C GLN A 14 2.48 11.40 -11.78
N GLN A 15 1.18 11.64 -11.59
CA GLN A 15 0.57 11.71 -10.26
C GLN A 15 0.51 10.34 -9.56
N SER A 16 0.47 9.24 -10.33
CA SER A 16 0.45 7.87 -9.79
C SER A 16 1.84 7.21 -9.67
N LEU A 17 2.92 7.87 -10.10
CA LEU A 17 4.26 7.28 -10.16
C LEU A 17 4.74 6.76 -8.79
N GLY A 18 4.51 7.53 -7.73
CA GLY A 18 4.85 7.13 -6.36
C GLY A 18 4.07 5.88 -5.90
N GLY A 19 2.80 5.78 -6.27
CA GLY A 19 1.96 4.62 -6.00
C GLY A 19 2.44 3.37 -6.73
N LEU A 20 2.89 3.51 -7.98
CA LEU A 20 3.44 2.42 -8.78
C LEU A 20 4.77 1.90 -8.21
N ILE A 21 5.65 2.79 -7.74
CA ILE A 21 6.90 2.41 -7.07
C ILE A 21 6.61 1.62 -5.79
N LEU A 22 5.68 2.11 -4.96
CA LEU A 22 5.27 1.43 -3.72
C LEU A 22 4.61 0.07 -4.00
N LEU A 23 3.81 -0.03 -5.06
CA LEU A 23 3.21 -1.28 -5.50
C LEU A 23 4.29 -2.29 -5.94
N GLY A 24 5.27 -1.84 -6.73
CA GLY A 24 6.41 -2.67 -7.14
C GLY A 24 7.22 -3.18 -5.94
N ALA A 25 7.51 -2.31 -4.97
CA ALA A 25 8.19 -2.70 -3.73
C ALA A 25 7.37 -3.70 -2.90
N SER A 26 6.05 -3.50 -2.81
CA SER A 26 5.14 -4.39 -2.08
C SER A 26 5.05 -5.77 -2.75
N ILE A 27 5.01 -5.82 -4.09
CA ILE A 27 5.01 -7.07 -4.87
C ILE A 27 6.34 -7.81 -4.69
N TYR A 28 7.47 -7.10 -4.81
CA TYR A 28 8.79 -7.68 -4.57
C TYR A 28 8.88 -8.29 -3.16
N TYR A 29 8.40 -7.57 -2.15
CA TYR A 29 8.36 -8.06 -0.78
C TYR A 29 7.44 -9.29 -0.63
N LEU A 30 6.26 -9.28 -1.24
CA LEU A 30 5.32 -10.40 -1.24
C LEU A 30 5.94 -11.65 -1.87
N ILE A 31 6.58 -11.54 -3.02
CA ILE A 31 7.22 -12.66 -3.71
C ILE A 31 8.36 -13.23 -2.84
N ARG A 32 9.16 -12.36 -2.22
CA ARG A 32 10.33 -12.78 -1.43
C ARG A 32 9.96 -13.39 -0.07
N LYS A 33 8.94 -12.89 0.61
CA LYS A 33 8.60 -13.30 1.99
C LYS A 33 7.32 -14.14 2.11
N LYS A 34 6.51 -14.22 1.05
CA LYS A 34 5.24 -14.99 0.97
C LYS A 34 4.35 -14.78 2.21
N ASN A 35 4.22 -13.54 2.67
CA ASN A 35 3.52 -13.18 3.91
C ASN A 35 2.16 -12.53 3.58
N ILE A 36 1.13 -12.89 4.36
CA ILE A 36 -0.23 -12.33 4.30
C ILE A 36 -0.22 -10.80 4.41
N SER A 37 0.67 -10.22 5.23
CA SER A 37 0.85 -8.76 5.31
C SER A 37 1.25 -8.12 3.98
N GLY A 38 2.14 -8.78 3.23
CA GLY A 38 2.52 -8.32 1.88
C GLY A 38 1.37 -8.43 0.89
N ALA A 39 0.53 -9.46 1.00
CA ALA A 39 -0.65 -9.62 0.15
C ALA A 39 -1.69 -8.51 0.42
N LEU A 40 -1.94 -8.20 1.70
CA LEU A 40 -2.80 -7.09 2.11
C LEU A 40 -2.28 -5.74 1.61
N MET A 41 -0.97 -5.51 1.69
CA MET A 41 -0.36 -4.29 1.17
C MET A 41 -0.51 -4.16 -0.35
N VAL A 42 -0.23 -5.23 -1.11
CA VAL A 42 -0.37 -5.24 -2.57
C VAL A 42 -1.83 -5.04 -2.98
N LEU A 43 -2.76 -5.74 -2.34
CA LEU A 43 -4.19 -5.61 -2.63
C LEU A 43 -4.69 -4.18 -2.33
N GLY A 44 -4.33 -3.63 -1.16
CA GLY A 44 -4.70 -2.28 -0.76
C GLY A 44 -4.16 -1.21 -1.71
N LEU A 45 -2.87 -1.29 -2.07
CA LEU A 45 -2.26 -0.38 -3.04
C LEU A 45 -2.86 -0.52 -4.44
N ALA A 46 -3.05 -1.74 -4.94
CA ALA A 46 -3.58 -1.97 -6.28
C ALA A 46 -5.01 -1.43 -6.43
N VAL A 47 -5.87 -1.72 -5.45
CA VAL A 47 -7.25 -1.22 -5.44
C VAL A 47 -7.26 0.31 -5.27
N SER A 48 -6.47 0.86 -4.34
CA SER A 48 -6.39 2.31 -4.15
C SER A 48 -5.93 3.04 -5.42
N GLN A 49 -4.89 2.54 -6.10
CA GLN A 49 -4.38 3.18 -7.31
C GLN A 49 -5.34 3.03 -8.49
N GLY A 50 -6.00 1.88 -8.64
CA GLY A 50 -7.02 1.67 -9.66
C GLY A 50 -8.19 2.64 -9.51
N PHE A 51 -8.75 2.77 -8.30
CA PHE A 51 -9.86 3.68 -8.05
C PHE A 51 -9.46 5.16 -8.07
N PHE A 52 -8.23 5.49 -7.70
CA PHE A 52 -7.68 6.84 -7.86
C PHE A 52 -7.54 7.23 -9.34
N MET A 53 -7.04 6.33 -10.19
CA MET A 53 -7.01 6.58 -11.64
C MET A 53 -8.43 6.70 -12.22
N LEU A 54 -9.37 5.86 -11.79
CA LEU A 54 -10.78 5.96 -12.21
C LEU A 54 -11.41 7.29 -11.78
N SER A 55 -11.12 7.80 -10.58
CA SER A 55 -11.65 9.08 -10.12
C SER A 55 -11.09 10.25 -10.92
N GLN A 56 -9.81 10.20 -11.28
CA GLN A 56 -9.16 11.19 -12.15
C GLN A 56 -9.77 11.16 -13.55
N VAL A 57 -9.88 9.99 -14.17
CA VAL A 57 -10.51 9.85 -15.49
C VAL A 57 -11.96 10.36 -15.45
N THR A 58 -12.70 10.05 -14.39
CA THR A 58 -14.06 10.56 -14.22
C THR A 58 -14.04 12.08 -14.14
N MET A 59 -13.14 12.72 -13.41
CA MET A 59 -13.04 14.19 -13.29
C MET A 59 -12.85 14.90 -14.63
N PHE A 60 -12.21 14.25 -15.61
CA PHE A 60 -12.02 14.77 -16.97
C PHE A 60 -13.16 14.39 -17.93
N ASP A 61 -14.13 13.59 -17.51
CA ASP A 61 -15.25 13.14 -18.34
C ASP A 61 -16.40 14.15 -18.34
N ALA A 62 -16.75 14.66 -19.52
CA ALA A 62 -17.74 15.72 -19.73
C ALA A 62 -19.18 15.18 -19.74
N SER A 63 -19.58 14.45 -18.70
CA SER A 63 -20.95 13.92 -18.57
C SER A 63 -21.97 15.02 -18.23
N PRO A 64 -23.17 15.05 -18.85
CA PRO A 64 -24.14 16.14 -18.71
C PRO A 64 -24.90 16.16 -17.37
N SER A 65 -24.72 15.17 -16.48
CA SER A 65 -25.39 15.14 -15.16
C SER A 65 -24.38 15.28 -14.01
N PHE A 66 -24.15 16.52 -13.61
CA PHE A 66 -23.26 16.90 -12.50
C PHE A 66 -23.51 16.09 -11.21
N GLY A 67 -24.77 15.78 -10.89
CA GLY A 67 -25.14 14.98 -9.71
C GLY A 67 -24.66 13.52 -9.75
N SER A 68 -24.74 12.85 -10.91
CA SER A 68 -24.26 11.46 -11.04
C SER A 68 -22.73 11.38 -11.01
N HIS A 69 -22.08 12.43 -11.50
CA HIS A 69 -20.62 12.57 -11.49
C HIS A 69 -20.06 12.73 -10.07
N ILE A 70 -20.66 13.61 -9.26
CA ILE A 70 -20.28 13.79 -7.85
C ILE A 70 -20.49 12.49 -7.06
N ALA A 71 -21.60 11.79 -7.29
CA ALA A 71 -21.87 10.52 -6.61
C ALA A 71 -20.80 9.46 -6.95
N LYS A 72 -20.37 9.37 -8.22
CA LYS A 72 -19.29 8.47 -8.65
C LYS A 72 -17.94 8.87 -8.07
N MET A 73 -17.55 10.15 -8.16
CA MET A 73 -16.29 10.64 -7.57
C MET A 73 -16.23 10.38 -6.06
N LYS A 74 -17.32 10.62 -5.34
CA LYS A 74 -17.41 10.34 -3.90
C LYS A 74 -17.26 8.84 -3.61
N THR A 75 -17.90 7.98 -4.41
CA THR A 75 -17.79 6.53 -4.26
C THR A 75 -16.36 6.04 -4.50
N TYR A 76 -15.74 6.45 -5.60
CA TYR A 76 -14.35 6.07 -5.93
C TYR A 76 -13.35 6.61 -4.89
N SER A 77 -13.57 7.83 -4.39
CA SER A 77 -12.74 8.40 -3.32
C SER A 77 -12.90 7.61 -2.03
N SER A 78 -14.12 7.26 -1.62
CA SER A 78 -14.35 6.43 -0.42
C SER A 78 -13.68 5.07 -0.51
N ILE A 79 -13.76 4.40 -1.67
CA ILE A 79 -13.06 3.13 -1.90
C ILE A 79 -11.55 3.35 -1.83
N THR A 80 -11.03 4.41 -2.44
CA THR A 80 -9.60 4.76 -2.39
C THR A 80 -9.12 4.94 -0.94
N TYR A 81 -9.85 5.70 -0.12
CA TYR A 81 -9.50 5.89 1.30
C TYR A 81 -9.54 4.58 2.09
N PHE A 82 -10.57 3.77 1.88
CA PHE A 82 -10.68 2.47 2.55
C PHE A 82 -9.54 1.52 2.16
N SER A 83 -9.20 1.47 0.87
CA SER A 83 -8.08 0.66 0.38
C SER A 83 -6.72 1.15 0.89
N ASN A 84 -6.52 2.47 0.98
CA ASN A 84 -5.34 3.05 1.62
C ASN A 84 -5.26 2.71 3.11
N PHE A 85 -6.39 2.70 3.83
CA PHE A 85 -6.42 2.26 5.21
C PHE A 85 -5.97 0.80 5.36
N LEU A 86 -6.42 -0.10 4.48
CA LEU A 86 -5.96 -1.50 4.45
C LEU A 86 -4.47 -1.61 4.15
N PHE A 87 -3.95 -0.81 3.21
CA PHE A 87 -2.52 -0.76 2.93
C PHE A 87 -1.71 -0.32 4.17
N VAL A 88 -2.12 0.77 4.82
CA VAL A 88 -1.46 1.27 6.04
C VAL A 88 -1.51 0.24 7.16
N ALA A 89 -2.65 -0.42 7.37
CA ALA A 89 -2.78 -1.50 8.35
C ALA A 89 -1.81 -2.66 8.05
N GLY A 90 -1.73 -3.09 6.78
CA GLY A 90 -0.78 -4.12 6.34
C GLY A 90 0.67 -3.70 6.55
N PHE A 91 1.00 -2.43 6.29
CA PHE A 91 2.33 -1.86 6.50
C PHE A 91 2.68 -1.79 7.99
N VAL A 92 1.75 -1.38 8.86
CA VAL A 92 1.97 -1.38 10.32
C VAL A 92 2.20 -2.80 10.84
N MET A 93 1.42 -3.78 10.39
CA MET A 93 1.66 -5.19 10.75
C MET A 93 3.04 -5.67 10.30
N LEU A 94 3.49 -5.26 9.13
CA LEU A 94 4.82 -5.55 8.62
C LEU A 94 5.92 -4.96 9.51
N ILE A 95 5.80 -3.69 9.89
CA ILE A 95 6.74 -3.04 10.82
C ILE A 95 6.76 -3.76 12.18
N ILE A 96 5.60 -4.11 12.73
CA ILE A 96 5.51 -4.89 13.99
C ILE A 96 6.21 -6.25 13.84
N ASN A 97 6.00 -6.94 12.72
CA ASN A 97 6.60 -8.26 12.50
C ASN A 97 8.14 -8.18 12.34
N ILE A 98 8.65 -7.13 11.70
CA ILE A 98 10.09 -6.89 11.60
C ILE A 98 10.67 -6.53 12.98
N THR A 99 10.05 -5.60 13.70
CA THR A 99 10.53 -5.13 15.01
C THR A 99 10.41 -6.17 16.14
N LYS A 100 9.50 -7.14 16.02
CA LYS A 100 9.40 -8.25 16.98
C LYS A 100 10.53 -9.28 16.87
N LYS A 101 11.28 -9.33 15.76
CA LYS A 101 12.34 -10.34 15.58
C LYS A 101 13.60 -10.13 16.42
N ASP A 102 13.76 -8.97 17.06
CA ASP A 102 15.00 -8.62 17.81
C ASP A 102 14.84 -8.53 19.35
N LYS A 103 13.74 -9.02 19.91
CA LYS A 103 13.60 -9.24 21.37
C LYS A 103 13.37 -10.75 21.55
N TYR A 104 14.36 -11.59 21.82
CA TYR A 104 15.32 -11.54 22.93
C TYR A 104 16.65 -12.26 22.57
N PRO A 105 17.79 -11.57 22.50
CA PRO A 105 19.11 -12.18 22.65
C PRO A 105 19.74 -11.77 23.99
N TYR A 106 18.99 -11.89 25.08
CA TYR A 106 19.57 -11.89 26.42
C TYR A 106 19.32 -13.26 27.02
N GLU A 107 20.04 -14.26 26.50
CA GLU A 107 20.48 -15.33 27.38
C GLU A 107 21.35 -14.65 28.45
N LEU A 108 20.74 -14.39 29.60
CA LEU A 108 21.49 -14.30 30.85
C LEU A 108 22.19 -15.64 31.01
N THR A 109 23.39 -15.75 30.43
CA THR A 109 24.36 -16.78 30.77
C THR A 109 24.75 -16.50 32.23
N ASP A 110 23.93 -17.04 33.13
CA ASP A 110 24.21 -17.09 34.55
C ASP A 110 25.35 -18.10 34.76
N ASN A 111 26.57 -17.65 34.46
CA ASN A 111 27.81 -18.40 34.63
C ASN A 111 28.30 -18.37 36.10
N THR A 112 27.40 -18.23 37.08
CA THR A 112 27.74 -18.36 38.50
C THR A 112 27.65 -19.80 39.03
N LYS A 113 27.77 -20.81 38.15
CA LYS A 113 28.18 -22.17 38.53
C LYS A 113 29.53 -22.51 37.92
N THR A 114 30.54 -21.74 38.31
CA THR A 114 31.92 -22.24 38.29
C THR A 114 32.38 -22.31 39.73
N ASP A 115 32.88 -23.50 40.07
CA ASP A 115 33.56 -23.89 41.30
C ASP A 115 32.74 -24.10 42.57
N ASN A 116 32.40 -25.37 42.81
CA ASN A 116 32.93 -26.04 44.00
C ASN A 116 33.29 -27.46 43.57
N SER A 117 34.53 -27.58 43.09
CA SER A 117 35.29 -28.81 43.16
C SER A 117 35.79 -28.97 44.60
N GLU A 118 35.22 -29.93 45.34
CA GLU A 118 35.86 -30.73 46.40
C GLU A 118 34.94 -31.89 46.81
#